data_AF-A0A917Q0P8-F1
#
_entry.id   AF-A0A917Q0P8-F1
#
_cell.length_a   1.000
_cell.length_b   1.000
_cell.length_c   1.000
_cell.angle_alpha   90.00
_cell.angle_beta   90.00
_cell.angle_gamma   90.00
#
_symmetry.space_group_name_H-M   'P 1'
#
loop_
_entity.id
_entity.type
_entity.pdbx_description
1 polymer ?
#
loop_
_entity_poly.entity_id
_entity_poly.type
_entity_poly.pdbx_seq_one_letter_code
_entity_poly.pdbx_strand_id
1 'polypeptide(L)'
;MYLFMEEYAFIFIGAIITIGLTIMLRAFWVMLLEIALIHLPLLFQDSEIIVSVLLIGQIALSVVVLYKYLMAIEMNYSLVLEKIHKKDPDLIKTEHRGSQFSFWKTRK
;
A
#
# COMPACT_ATOMS: atom_id res chain seq x y z
N MET A 1 15.25 15.07 -15.13
CA MET A 1 15.14 15.05 -13.65
C MET A 1 14.44 16.29 -13.11
N TYR A 2 14.87 17.53 -13.44
CA TYR A 2 14.21 18.76 -12.95
C TYR A 2 12.73 18.90 -13.39
N LEU A 3 12.42 18.63 -14.66
CA LEU A 3 11.05 18.74 -15.20
C LEU A 3 10.05 17.76 -14.54
N PHE A 4 10.50 16.53 -14.28
CA PHE A 4 9.67 15.51 -13.63
C PHE A 4 9.38 15.82 -12.16
N MET A 5 10.33 16.42 -11.44
CA MET A 5 10.12 16.84 -10.06
C MET A 5 9.18 18.04 -9.97
N GLU A 6 9.23 19.00 -10.90
CA GLU A 6 8.33 20.16 -10.85
C GLU A 6 6.89 19.81 -11.25
N GLU A 7 6.71 19.02 -12.31
CA GLU A 7 5.36 18.71 -12.84
C GLU A 7 4.66 17.57 -12.08
N TYR A 8 5.42 16.60 -11.54
CA TYR A 8 4.88 15.39 -10.91
C TYR A 8 5.29 15.22 -9.43
N ALA A 9 5.78 16.28 -8.77
CA ALA A 9 6.16 16.27 -7.36
C ALA A 9 5.10 15.60 -6.46
N PHE A 10 3.82 15.89 -6.69
CA PHE A 10 2.73 15.35 -5.87
C PHE A 10 2.63 13.82 -5.97
N ILE A 11 2.76 13.25 -7.17
CA ILE A 11 2.71 11.80 -7.39
C ILE A 11 3.90 11.13 -6.70
N PHE A 12 5.08 11.74 -6.79
CA PHE A 12 6.29 11.25 -6.14
C PHE A 12 6.19 11.25 -4.61
N ILE A 13 5.66 12.33 -4.01
CA ILE A 13 5.40 12.39 -2.57
C ILE A 13 4.40 11.29 -2.17
N GLY A 14 3.33 11.13 -2.96
CA GLY A 14 2.34 10.08 -2.75
C GLY A 14 2.97 8.69 -2.76
N ALA A 15 3.87 8.42 -3.71
CA ALA A 15 4.60 7.17 -3.85
C ALA A 15 5.48 6.86 -2.62
N ILE A 16 6.20 7.86 -2.09
CA ILE A 16 7.00 7.70 -0.87
C ILE A 16 6.12 7.34 0.33
N ILE A 17 4.99 8.04 0.48
CA ILE A 17 4.02 7.73 1.54
C ILE A 17 3.53 6.29 1.40
N THR A 18 3.21 5.86 0.18
CA THR A 18 2.73 4.50 -0.06
C THR A 18 3.80 3.43 0.19
N ILE A 19 5.07 3.72 -0.08
CA ILE A 19 6.17 2.84 0.34
C ILE A 19 6.18 2.69 1.88
N GLY A 20 6.04 3.78 2.63
CA GLY A 20 5.93 3.71 4.08
C GLY A 20 4.76 2.83 4.54
N LEU A 21 3.59 3.00 3.93
CA LEU A 21 2.39 2.21 4.23
C LEU A 21 2.56 0.71 3.87
N THR A 22 3.21 0.39 2.75
CA THR A 22 3.45 -1.01 2.34
C THR A 22 4.40 -1.73 3.29
N ILE A 23 5.39 -1.02 3.86
CA ILE A 23 6.25 -1.53 4.93
C ILE A 23 5.42 -1.84 6.18
N MET A 24 4.55 -0.92 6.61
CA MET A 24 3.65 -1.13 7.76
C MET A 24 2.70 -2.33 7.55
N LEU A 25 2.20 -2.51 6.32
CA LEU A 25 1.38 -3.65 5.93
C LEU A 25 2.16 -4.97 5.78
N ARG A 26 3.49 -4.92 5.87
CA ARG A 26 4.41 -6.04 5.63
C ARG A 26 4.16 -6.70 4.27
N ALA A 27 3.93 -5.87 3.24
CA ALA A 27 3.62 -6.31 1.89
C ALA A 27 4.85 -6.16 0.97
N PHE A 28 5.88 -6.99 1.19
CA PHE A 28 7.18 -6.87 0.51
C PHE A 28 7.07 -6.83 -1.02
N TRP A 29 6.22 -7.66 -1.61
CA TRP A 29 6.01 -7.68 -3.07
C TRP A 29 5.40 -6.39 -3.61
N VAL A 30 4.50 -5.76 -2.83
CA VAL A 30 3.88 -4.49 -3.22
C VAL A 30 4.88 -3.37 -3.10
N MET A 31 5.71 -3.38 -2.04
CA MET A 31 6.82 -2.44 -1.89
C MET A 31 7.81 -2.53 -3.06
N LEU A 32 8.17 -3.74 -3.52
CA LEU A 32 9.02 -3.90 -4.71
C LEU A 32 8.37 -3.35 -5.97
N LEU A 33 7.06 -3.57 -6.13
CA LEU A 33 6.30 -3.04 -7.26
C LEU A 33 6.24 -1.50 -7.24
N GLU A 34 6.02 -0.89 -6.07
CA GLU A 34 6.06 0.56 -5.88
C GLU A 34 7.43 1.15 -6.25
N ILE A 35 8.52 0.53 -5.78
CA ILE A 35 9.88 0.96 -6.13
C ILE A 35 10.13 0.86 -7.64
N ALA A 36 9.66 -0.22 -8.27
CA ALA A 36 9.78 -0.40 -9.72
C ALA A 36 8.98 0.68 -10.48
N LEU A 37 7.75 0.97 -10.06
CA LEU A 37 6.91 1.99 -10.70
C LEU A 37 7.46 3.41 -10.53
N ILE A 38 8.22 3.70 -9.46
CA ILE A 38 8.94 4.97 -9.32
C ILE A 38 10.13 5.06 -10.30
N HIS A 39 10.85 3.96 -10.52
CA HIS A 39 12.07 3.95 -11.34
C HIS A 39 11.80 3.82 -12.84
N LEU A 40 10.78 3.06 -13.25
CA LEU A 40 10.49 2.81 -14.67
C LEU A 40 10.24 4.09 -15.49
N PRO A 41 9.48 5.10 -15.00
CA PRO A 41 9.29 6.36 -15.73
C PRO A 41 10.60 7.10 -16.02
N LEU A 42 11.63 6.93 -15.18
CA LEU A 42 12.96 7.53 -15.40
C LEU A 42 13.71 6.86 -16.55
N LEU A 43 13.48 5.57 -16.78
CA LEU A 43 14.14 4.80 -17.85
C LEU A 43 13.45 4.99 -19.21
N PHE A 44 12.14 5.25 -19.22
CA PHE A 44 11.32 5.41 -20.43
C PHE A 44 10.94 6.87 -20.71
N GLN A 45 11.76 7.83 -20.26
CA GLN A 45 11.50 9.27 -20.36
C GLN A 45 11.23 9.76 -21.80
N ASP A 46 11.71 9.03 -22.82
CA ASP A 46 11.53 9.39 -24.23
C ASP A 46 10.14 9.04 -24.79
N SER A 47 9.30 8.33 -24.03
CA SER A 47 7.95 7.92 -24.45
C SER A 47 6.88 8.43 -23.50
N GLU A 48 6.26 9.55 -23.87
CA GLU A 48 5.18 10.20 -23.10
C GLU A 48 4.01 9.26 -22.79
N ILE A 49 3.64 8.40 -23.74
CA ILE A 49 2.54 7.42 -23.59
C ILE A 49 2.89 6.41 -22.49
N ILE A 50 4.11 5.85 -22.51
CA ILE A 50 4.55 4.85 -21.52
C ILE A 50 4.61 5.48 -20.14
N VAL A 51 5.19 6.68 -20.03
CA VAL A 51 5.27 7.44 -18.76
C VAL A 51 3.88 7.69 -18.19
N SER A 52 2.94 8.13 -19.01
CA SER A 52 1.55 8.38 -18.58
C SER A 52 0.87 7.11 -18.05
N VAL A 53 1.05 5.97 -18.72
CA VAL A 53 0.50 4.68 -18.28
C VAL A 53 1.10 4.24 -16.95
N LEU A 54 2.41 4.41 -16.76
CA LEU A 54 3.10 4.08 -15.51
C LEU A 54 2.62 4.97 -14.36
N LEU A 55 2.42 6.27 -14.60
CA LEU A 55 1.89 7.21 -13.59
C LEU A 55 0.44 6.87 -13.20
N ILE A 56 -0.40 6.47 -14.15
CA ILE A 56 -1.77 5.99 -13.86
C ILE A 56 -1.70 4.71 -13.00
N GLY A 57 -0.80 3.79 -13.34
CA GLY A 57 -0.55 2.58 -12.57
C GLY A 57 -0.11 2.89 -11.13
N GLN A 58 0.79 3.85 -10.95
CA GLN A 58 1.26 4.34 -9.65
C GLN A 58 0.10 4.87 -8.79
N ILE A 59 -0.76 5.70 -9.37
CA ILE A 59 -1.94 6.25 -8.68
C ILE A 59 -2.90 5.12 -8.29
N ALA A 60 -3.20 4.20 -9.21
CA ALA A 60 -4.09 3.07 -8.95
C ALA A 60 -3.55 2.17 -7.81
N LEU A 61 -2.26 1.84 -7.84
CA LEU A 61 -1.63 1.05 -6.78
C LEU A 61 -1.65 1.80 -5.44
N SER A 62 -1.40 3.11 -5.47
CA SER A 62 -1.44 3.95 -4.27
C SER A 62 -2.81 3.92 -3.58
N VAL A 63 -3.89 4.02 -4.36
CA VAL A 63 -5.27 3.92 -3.86
C VAL A 63 -5.53 2.54 -3.25
N VAL A 64 -5.07 1.46 -3.89
CA VAL A 64 -5.23 0.10 -3.38
C VAL A 64 -4.49 -0.10 -2.05
N VAL A 65 -3.25 0.38 -1.94
CA VAL A 65 -2.47 0.33 -0.70
C VAL A 65 -3.18 1.09 0.41
N LEU A 66 -3.69 2.29 0.11
CA LEU A 66 -4.38 3.12 1.10
C LEU A 66 -5.68 2.45 1.59
N TYR A 67 -6.45 1.84 0.69
CA TYR A 67 -7.62 1.05 1.05
C TYR A 67 -7.24 -0.14 1.96
N LYS A 68 -6.19 -0.88 1.62
CA LYS A 68 -5.70 -2.00 2.44
C LYS A 68 -5.19 -1.55 3.81
N TYR A 69 -4.59 -0.37 3.88
CA TYR A 69 -4.16 0.23 5.14
C TYR A 69 -5.35 0.58 6.05
N LEU A 70 -6.41 1.16 5.50
CA LEU A 70 -7.65 1.41 6.26
C LEU A 70 -8.26 0.12 6.83
N MET A 71 -8.32 -0.94 6.02
CA MET A 71 -8.77 -2.26 6.49
C MET A 71 -7.89 -2.81 7.63
N ALA A 72 -6.57 -2.59 7.55
CA ALA A 72 -5.64 -3.02 8.59
C ALA A 72 -5.87 -2.28 9.91
N ILE A 73 -6.18 -0.97 9.85
CA ILE A 73 -6.56 -0.18 11.03
C ILE A 73 -7.86 -0.72 11.64
N GLU A 74 -8.89 -0.98 10.83
CA GLU A 74 -10.15 -1.55 11.31
C GLU A 74 -9.94 -2.89 12.01
N MET A 75 -9.12 -3.78 11.43
CA MET A 75 -8.83 -5.07 12.05
C MET A 75 -8.07 -4.89 13.37
N ASN A 76 -7.04 -4.05 13.41
CA ASN A 76 -6.32 -3.77 14.64
C ASN A 76 -7.22 -3.19 15.73
N TYR A 77 -8.15 -2.30 15.38
CA TYR A 77 -9.13 -1.76 16.31
C TYR A 77 -10.06 -2.86 16.85
N SER A 78 -10.56 -3.77 16.00
CA SER A 78 -11.36 -4.92 16.44
C SER A 78 -10.58 -5.80 17.43
N LEU A 79 -9.32 -6.13 17.12
CA LEU A 79 -8.48 -6.95 17.99
C LEU A 79 -8.25 -6.30 19.36
N VAL A 80 -8.10 -4.97 19.41
CA VAL A 80 -8.00 -4.23 20.68
C VAL A 80 -9.30 -4.32 21.46
N LEU A 81 -10.46 -4.17 20.82
CA LEU A 81 -11.78 -4.29 21.46
C LEU A 81 -12.04 -5.70 22.03
N GLU A 82 -11.62 -6.74 21.31
CA GLU A 82 -11.66 -8.14 21.77
C GLU A 82 -10.75 -8.32 23.00
N LYS A 83 -9.54 -7.76 22.98
CA LYS A 83 -8.58 -7.88 24.10
C LYS A 83 -9.06 -7.21 25.40
N ILE A 84 -9.86 -6.15 25.30
CA ILE A 84 -10.48 -5.49 26.46
C ILE A 84 -11.86 -6.07 26.81
N HIS A 85 -12.25 -7.20 26.22
CA HIS A 85 -13.53 -7.88 26.44
C HIS A 85 -14.76 -6.99 26.20
N LYS A 86 -14.64 -5.97 25.35
CA LYS A 86 -15.78 -5.12 24.92
C LYS A 86 -16.49 -5.65 23.69
N LYS A 87 -15.91 -6.65 23.02
CA LYS A 87 -16.47 -7.34 21.86
C LYS A 87 -16.16 -8.83 22.02
N ASP A 88 -17.11 -9.69 21.67
CA ASP A 88 -16.88 -11.13 21.71
C ASP A 88 -15.74 -11.52 20.75
N PRO A 89 -14.82 -12.40 21.18
CA PRO A 89 -13.72 -12.83 20.35
C PRO A 89 -14.24 -13.57 19.13
N ASP A 90 -13.83 -13.12 17.96
CA ASP A 90 -14.19 -13.75 16.70
C ASP A 90 -13.30 -15.00 16.51
N LEU A 91 -13.73 -16.12 17.09
CA LEU A 91 -13.00 -17.40 17.14
C LEU A 91 -13.05 -18.17 15.81
N ILE A 92 -12.87 -17.47 14.68
CA ILE A 92 -12.73 -18.11 13.37
C ILE A 92 -11.34 -18.79 13.35
N LYS A 93 -11.31 -20.06 13.83
CA LYS A 93 -10.13 -20.92 13.99
C LYS A 93 -9.32 -21.15 12.69
N THR A 94 -9.84 -20.73 11.54
CA THR A 94 -9.22 -20.92 10.22
C THR A 94 -8.35 -19.75 9.76
N GLU A 95 -8.45 -18.57 10.39
CA GLU A 95 -7.59 -17.43 10.08
C GLU A 95 -6.47 -17.29 11.12
N HIS A 96 -5.21 -17.50 10.73
CA HIS A 96 -4.05 -17.24 11.57
C HIS A 96 -3.86 -15.73 11.82
N ARG A 97 -4.69 -15.11 12.67
CA ARG A 97 -4.59 -13.70 13.12
C ARG A 97 -3.53 -13.53 14.23
N GLY A 98 -2.32 -14.03 14.00
CA GLY A 98 -1.17 -13.92 14.91
C GLY A 98 -0.17 -12.81 14.52
N SER A 99 0.90 -12.63 15.30
CA SER A 99 1.91 -11.57 15.08
C SER A 99 2.68 -11.66 13.76
N GLN A 100 2.56 -12.78 13.03
CA GLN A 100 3.19 -13.04 11.73
C GLN A 100 2.29 -12.76 10.52
N PHE A 101 1.06 -12.28 10.72
CA PHE A 101 0.11 -12.09 9.64
C PHE A 101 0.43 -10.84 8.79
N SER A 102 0.34 -10.99 7.47
CA SER A 102 0.38 -9.85 6.53
C SER A 102 -1.04 -9.34 6.31
N PHE A 103 -1.28 -8.09 6.70
CA PHE A 103 -2.57 -7.40 6.56
C PHE A 103 -3.06 -7.28 5.11
N TRP A 104 -2.17 -7.51 4.14
CA TRP A 104 -2.50 -7.50 2.72
C TRP A 104 -3.55 -8.58 2.34
N LYS A 105 -3.44 -9.77 2.96
CA LYS A 105 -4.28 -10.94 2.61
C LYS A 105 -5.63 -10.96 3.33
N THR A 106 -5.87 -10.05 4.27
CA THR A 106 -7.16 -9.94 4.96
C THR A 106 -8.26 -9.62 3.94
N ARG A 107 -9.23 -10.51 3.79
CA ARG A 107 -10.53 -10.26 3.18
C ARG A 107 -11.56 -10.24 4.31
N LYS A 108 -12.50 -9.29 4.27
CA LYS A 108 -13.75 -9.45 5.01
C LYS A 108 -14.55 -10.58 4.36
#